data_AF-A0A183L5R7-F1
#
_entry.id   AF-A0A183L5R7-F1
#
_cell.length_a   1.000
_cell.length_b   1.000
_cell.length_c   1.000
_cell.angle_alpha   90.00
_cell.angle_beta   90.00
_cell.angle_gamma   90.00
#
_symmetry.space_group_name_H-M   'P 1'
#
loop_
_entity.id
_entity.type
_entity.pdbx_description
1 polymer ?
#
loop_
_entity_poly.entity_id
_entity_poly.type
_entity_poly.pdbx_seq_one_letter_code
_entity_poly.pdbx_strand_id
1 'polypeptide(L)'
;MNIIQCYAPTNDSNDDNKDQFYIALNNRFPALQGLLEEKETTVDGNWKSIKEALTSTCQEVLGLKKHYHKEWISIETLDRIKERENKKTEINNSRTRTEEIKAQAEYIEANKQVNKSINADKQKYVEELATTAEKAAREGNMKQLYDTTKKLAGKLSKPERPVKDKEGRPITESQEQRNRWVEYFQELLNRAAPMNPPNIEAAHRSSYRCQSTNDGRNQNGRQTNEERESSRTRQYIS
;
A
#
# COMPACT_ATOMS: atom_id res chain seq x y z
N MET A 1 7.25 18.90 25.71
CA MET A 1 5.96 19.62 25.71
C MET A 1 6.17 20.92 24.98
N ASN A 2 5.65 21.07 23.76
CA ASN A 2 5.68 22.37 23.07
C ASN A 2 4.59 23.24 23.69
N ILE A 3 5.01 24.13 24.58
CA ILE A 3 4.16 25.17 25.13
C ILE A 3 3.94 26.17 24.00
N ILE A 4 2.75 26.18 23.41
CA ILE A 4 2.34 27.26 22.52
C ILE A 4 2.17 28.48 23.44
N GLN A 5 3.21 29.31 23.52
CA GLN A 5 3.11 30.62 24.15
C GLN A 5 2.31 31.52 23.20
N CYS A 6 1.01 31.63 23.45
CA CYS A 6 0.23 32.74 22.93
C CYS A 6 0.78 34.01 23.57
N TYR A 7 1.43 34.86 22.77
CA TYR A 7 1.93 36.15 23.22
C TYR A 7 0.73 37.05 23.51
N ALA A 8 0.36 37.18 24.79
CA ALA A 8 -0.42 38.33 25.24
C ALA A 8 0.54 39.53 25.23
N PRO A 9 0.23 40.64 24.54
CA PRO A 9 1.06 41.85 24.61
C PRO A 9 1.02 42.37 26.06
N THR A 10 2.06 42.07 26.84
CA THR A 10 2.23 42.61 28.21
C THR A 10 2.88 43.98 28.21
N ASN A 11 2.96 44.65 27.06
CA ASN A 11 3.43 46.04 27.01
C ASN A 11 2.31 46.99 27.44
N ASP A 12 2.69 48.10 28.07
CA ASP A 12 1.90 49.30 28.45
C ASP A 12 1.21 50.00 27.25
N SER A 13 0.65 49.23 26.32
CA SER A 13 -0.11 49.70 25.18
C SER A 13 -1.51 50.08 25.63
N ASN A 14 -1.87 51.32 25.30
CA ASN A 14 -3.19 51.96 25.42
C ASN A 14 -4.35 50.95 25.53
N ASP A 15 -5.13 51.01 26.61
CA ASP A 15 -6.20 50.04 26.90
C ASP A 15 -7.21 49.91 25.75
N ASP A 16 -7.43 50.97 24.97
CA ASP A 16 -8.24 50.96 23.75
C ASP A 16 -7.81 49.87 22.74
N ASN A 17 -6.50 49.60 22.61
CA ASN A 17 -5.98 48.61 21.67
C ASN A 17 -6.24 47.18 22.16
N LYS A 18 -6.27 46.95 23.48
CA LYS A 18 -6.65 45.66 24.06
C LYS A 18 -8.15 45.44 23.86
N ASP A 19 -8.95 46.45 24.14
CA ASP A 19 -10.40 46.37 23.97
C ASP A 19 -10.77 46.11 22.51
N GLN A 20 -10.12 46.79 21.55
CA GLN A 20 -10.32 46.50 20.14
C GLN A 20 -9.90 45.08 19.75
N PHE A 21 -8.82 44.53 20.32
CA PHE A 21 -8.41 43.15 20.07
C PHE A 21 -9.43 42.15 20.63
N TYR A 22 -9.91 42.34 21.86
CA TYR A 22 -10.91 41.46 22.47
C TYR A 22 -12.27 41.54 21.75
N ILE A 23 -12.69 42.74 21.32
CA ILE A 23 -13.91 42.92 20.52
C ILE A 23 -13.77 42.23 19.16
N ALA A 24 -12.64 42.42 18.47
CA ALA A 24 -12.39 41.76 17.19
C ALA A 24 -12.33 40.23 17.33
N LEU A 25 -11.77 39.71 18.42
CA LEU A 25 -11.73 38.29 18.73
C LEU A 25 -13.14 37.72 18.98
N ASN A 26 -13.92 38.38 19.84
CA ASN A 26 -15.29 37.97 20.18
C ASN A 26 -16.21 37.98 18.95
N ASN A 27 -16.11 39.03 18.12
CA ASN A 27 -16.88 39.15 16.87
C ASN A 27 -16.50 38.11 15.81
N ARG A 28 -15.34 37.45 15.92
CA ARG A 28 -14.88 36.44 14.97
C ARG A 28 -15.42 35.05 15.29
N PHE A 29 -15.90 34.83 16.53
CA PHE A 29 -16.46 33.56 16.98
C PHE A 29 -17.86 33.68 17.61
N PRO A 30 -18.82 34.43 17.03
CA PRO A 30 -20.16 34.61 17.62
C PRO A 30 -20.91 33.28 17.72
N ALA A 31 -20.65 32.34 16.80
CA ALA A 31 -21.22 30.99 16.86
C ALA A 31 -20.76 30.17 18.08
N LEU A 32 -19.62 30.51 18.71
CA LEU A 32 -19.14 29.85 19.93
C LEU A 32 -19.76 30.45 21.19
N GLN A 33 -20.28 31.69 21.13
CA GLN A 33 -20.84 32.39 22.28
C GLN A 33 -22.16 31.76 22.73
N GLY A 34 -23.05 31.42 21.79
CA GLY A 34 -24.29 30.69 22.09
C GLY A 34 -24.08 29.26 22.59
N LEU A 35 -22.89 28.68 22.37
CA LEU A 35 -22.48 27.37 22.88
C LEU A 35 -21.98 27.43 24.34
N LEU A 36 -21.65 28.63 24.83
CA LEU A 36 -21.06 28.88 26.15
C LEU A 36 -22.08 29.35 27.19
N GLU A 37 -23.27 29.79 26.77
CA GLU A 37 -24.27 30.42 27.65
C GLU A 37 -25.09 29.43 28.50
N GLU A 38 -24.98 28.12 28.27
CA GLU A 38 -25.87 27.14 28.93
C GLU A 38 -25.36 26.55 30.26
N LYS A 39 -24.15 26.85 30.75
CA LYS A 39 -23.65 26.33 32.04
C LYS A 39 -22.61 27.22 32.71
N GLU A 40 -22.73 27.43 34.03
CA GLU A 40 -21.64 27.94 34.89
C GLU A 40 -20.50 26.90 34.94
N THR A 41 -19.72 26.83 33.87
CA THR A 41 -18.54 25.98 33.79
C THR A 41 -17.28 26.81 33.89
N THR A 42 -16.29 26.28 34.61
CA THR A 42 -14.97 26.89 34.72
C THR A 42 -14.37 27.09 33.34
N VAL A 43 -13.43 28.04 33.18
CA VAL A 43 -12.76 28.32 31.89
C VAL A 43 -12.18 27.04 31.25
N ASP A 44 -11.70 26.10 32.08
CA ASP A 44 -11.23 24.78 31.64
C ASP A 44 -12.36 23.87 31.12
N GLY A 45 -13.52 23.88 31.78
CA GLY A 45 -14.72 23.18 31.32
C GLY A 45 -15.28 23.74 30.01
N ASN A 46 -15.23 25.07 29.84
CA ASN A 46 -15.61 25.73 28.59
C ASN A 46 -14.67 25.34 27.45
N TRP A 47 -13.36 25.37 27.70
CA TRP A 47 -12.36 24.94 26.72
C TRP A 47 -12.52 23.47 26.31
N LYS A 48 -12.81 22.59 27.29
CA LYS A 48 -13.08 21.17 27.04
C LYS A 48 -14.32 20.98 26.16
N SER A 49 -15.42 21.69 26.45
CA SER A 49 -16.66 21.61 25.67
C SER A 49 -16.45 22.07 24.22
N ILE A 50 -15.74 23.18 24.00
CA ILE A 50 -15.42 23.66 22.65
C ILE A 50 -14.58 22.64 21.88
N LYS A 51 -13.56 22.08 22.54
CA LYS A 51 -12.69 21.07 21.93
C LYS A 51 -13.47 19.80 21.56
N GLU A 52 -14.36 19.35 22.42
CA GLU A 52 -15.21 18.18 22.18
C GLU A 52 -16.20 18.45 21.04
N ALA A 53 -16.90 19.60 21.03
CA ALA A 53 -17.84 19.98 19.97
C ALA A 53 -17.16 20.09 18.60
N LEU A 54 -15.99 20.75 18.53
CA LEU A 54 -15.19 20.84 17.30
C LEU A 54 -14.74 19.45 16.83
N THR A 55 -14.25 18.61 17.75
CA THR A 55 -13.78 17.27 17.42
C THR A 55 -14.94 16.40 16.91
N SER A 56 -16.10 16.46 17.57
CA SER A 56 -17.29 15.70 17.17
C SER A 56 -17.80 16.12 15.80
N THR A 57 -17.93 17.42 15.55
CA THR A 57 -18.37 17.96 14.26
C THR A 57 -17.41 17.57 13.13
N CYS A 58 -16.10 17.65 13.38
CA CYS A 58 -15.10 17.21 12.40
C CYS A 58 -15.20 15.70 12.14
N GLN A 59 -15.44 14.87 13.15
CA GLN A 59 -15.60 13.43 12.99
C GLN A 59 -16.87 13.06 12.23
N GLU A 60 -17.96 13.79 12.42
CA GLU A 60 -19.22 13.58 11.70
C GLU A 60 -19.09 13.96 10.22
N VAL A 61 -18.53 15.14 9.93
CA VAL A 61 -18.43 15.66 8.56
C VAL A 61 -17.33 14.97 7.75
N LEU A 62 -16.14 14.80 8.34
CA LEU A 62 -14.97 14.26 7.64
C LEU A 62 -14.81 12.75 7.83
N GLY A 63 -15.54 12.16 8.78
CA GLY A 63 -15.31 10.79 9.21
C GLY A 63 -14.02 10.64 10.01
N LEU A 64 -13.86 9.47 10.64
CA LEU A 64 -12.57 9.09 11.21
C LEU A 64 -11.62 8.68 10.08
N LYS A 65 -10.44 9.31 10.03
CA LYS A 65 -9.35 8.86 9.15
C LYS A 65 -9.07 7.40 9.49
N LYS A 66 -9.39 6.50 8.56
CA LYS A 66 -9.09 5.07 8.72
C LYS A 66 -7.58 4.93 8.79
N HIS A 67 -7.07 4.69 9.99
CA HIS A 67 -5.71 4.24 10.18
C HIS A 67 -5.67 2.81 9.68
N TYR A 68 -5.25 2.63 8.43
CA TYR A 68 -4.86 1.32 7.96
C TYR A 68 -3.60 0.94 8.73
N HIS A 69 -3.79 0.15 9.77
CA HIS A 69 -2.69 -0.66 10.29
C HIS A 69 -2.20 -1.49 9.12
N LYS A 70 -0.89 -1.74 9.05
CA LYS A 70 -0.36 -2.63 8.01
C LYS A 70 -1.16 -3.94 8.12
N GLU A 71 -1.67 -4.45 7.01
CA GLU A 71 -2.60 -5.60 6.96
C GLU A 71 -2.13 -6.80 7.79
N TRP A 72 -0.82 -6.91 8.01
CA TRP A 72 -0.19 -8.00 8.73
C TRP A 72 -0.14 -7.85 10.26
N ILE A 73 -0.39 -6.67 10.84
CA ILE A 73 -0.31 -6.49 12.30
C ILE A 73 -1.62 -6.97 12.93
N SER A 74 -1.52 -7.92 13.85
CA SER A 74 -2.68 -8.45 14.58
C SER A 74 -3.17 -7.51 15.68
N ILE A 75 -4.43 -7.69 16.07
CA ILE A 75 -5.04 -6.96 17.20
C ILE A 75 -4.31 -7.30 18.50
N GLU A 76 -3.91 -8.56 18.69
CA GLU A 76 -3.15 -8.99 19.87
C GLU A 76 -1.81 -8.23 20.00
N THR A 77 -1.10 -8.03 18.89
CA THR A 77 0.14 -7.22 18.88
C THR A 77 -0.14 -5.76 19.25
N LEU A 78 -1.26 -5.19 18.84
CA LEU A 78 -1.66 -3.83 19.21
C LEU A 78 -1.96 -3.72 20.72
N ASP A 79 -2.64 -4.71 21.30
CA ASP A 79 -2.91 -4.75 22.74
C ASP A 79 -1.60 -4.84 23.53
N ARG A 80 -0.65 -5.67 23.08
CA ARG A 80 0.69 -5.76 23.68
C ARG A 80 1.46 -4.43 23.61
N ILE A 81 1.33 -3.69 22.52
CA ILE A 81 1.93 -2.35 22.38
C ILE A 81 1.35 -1.39 23.43
N LYS A 82 0.03 -1.42 23.61
CA LYS A 82 -0.66 -0.60 24.62
C LYS A 82 -0.25 -0.97 26.04
N GLU A 83 -0.14 -2.25 26.35
CA GLU A 83 0.36 -2.70 27.66
C GLU A 83 1.80 -2.25 27.93
N ARG A 84 2.68 -2.33 26.93
CA ARG A 84 4.05 -1.82 27.04
C ARG A 84 4.06 -0.31 27.29
N GLU A 85 3.16 0.44 26.66
CA GLU A 85 3.01 1.89 26.92
C GLU A 85 2.57 2.17 28.35
N ASN A 86 1.60 1.42 28.89
CA ASN A 86 1.20 1.54 30.29
C ASN A 86 2.39 1.29 31.24
N LYS A 87 3.17 0.22 31.00
CA LYS A 87 4.39 -0.04 31.78
C LYS A 87 5.43 1.08 31.66
N LYS A 88 5.49 1.76 30.51
CA LYS A 88 6.35 2.95 30.35
C LYS A 88 5.85 4.12 31.21
N THR A 89 4.54 4.28 31.37
CA THR A 89 3.99 5.29 32.29
C THR A 89 4.26 4.97 33.75
N GLU A 90 4.25 3.69 34.14
CA GLU A 90 4.60 3.26 35.50
C GLU A 90 6.05 3.60 35.87
N ILE A 91 6.99 3.44 34.93
CA ILE A 91 8.38 3.89 35.12
C ILE A 91 8.43 5.39 35.39
N ASN A 92 7.75 6.20 34.57
CA ASN A 92 7.77 7.66 34.72
C ASN A 92 7.13 8.13 36.04
N ASN A 93 6.19 7.36 36.58
CA ASN A 93 5.48 7.65 37.83
C ASN A 93 6.16 7.05 39.07
N SER A 94 7.22 6.25 38.90
CA SER A 94 7.93 5.60 40.01
C SER A 94 8.51 6.65 40.96
N ARG A 95 8.34 6.43 42.27
CA ARG A 95 8.77 7.40 43.31
C ARG A 95 10.04 6.95 44.01
N THR A 96 10.27 5.64 44.05
CA THR A 96 11.42 5.04 44.74
C THR A 96 12.28 4.28 43.75
N ARG A 97 13.61 4.26 43.97
CA ARG A 97 14.58 3.54 43.13
C ARG A 97 14.24 2.07 42.91
N THR A 98 13.70 1.41 43.93
CA THR A 98 13.30 -0.01 43.85
C THR A 98 12.09 -0.22 42.93
N GLU A 99 11.11 0.69 42.96
CA GLU A 99 9.94 0.66 42.06
C GLU A 99 10.37 0.91 40.62
N GLU A 100 11.28 1.86 40.40
CA GLU A 100 11.86 2.16 39.09
C GLU A 100 12.54 0.92 38.48
N ILE A 101 13.39 0.23 39.26
CA ILE A 101 14.08 -0.99 38.80
C ILE A 101 13.08 -2.08 38.43
N LYS A 102 12.03 -2.28 39.24
CA LYS A 102 10.98 -3.28 38.97
C LYS A 102 10.19 -2.93 37.71
N ALA A 103 9.67 -1.71 37.61
CA ALA A 103 8.91 -1.25 36.45
C ALA A 103 9.75 -1.30 35.16
N GLN A 104 11.05 -1.00 35.26
CA GLN A 104 11.97 -1.09 34.14
C GLN A 104 12.18 -2.53 33.67
N ALA A 105 12.31 -3.49 34.59
CA ALA A 105 12.39 -4.91 34.25
C ALA A 105 11.11 -5.40 33.55
N GLU A 106 9.93 -5.01 34.05
CA GLU A 106 8.64 -5.36 33.44
C GLU A 106 8.45 -4.75 32.04
N TYR A 107 8.88 -3.50 31.84
CA TYR A 107 8.88 -2.86 30.52
C TYR A 107 9.82 -3.58 29.54
N ILE A 108 11.01 -3.98 29.97
CA ILE A 108 11.98 -4.69 29.12
C ILE A 108 11.37 -6.00 28.61
N GLU A 109 10.74 -6.77 29.51
CA GLU A 109 10.09 -8.03 29.12
C GLU A 109 8.89 -7.79 28.20
N ALA A 110 8.02 -6.83 28.51
CA ALA A 110 6.90 -6.47 27.64
C ALA A 110 7.37 -5.99 26.25
N ASN A 111 8.44 -5.19 26.18
CA ASN A 111 9.01 -4.73 24.92
C ASN A 111 9.59 -5.89 24.09
N LYS A 112 10.22 -6.88 24.75
CA LYS A 112 10.67 -8.12 24.10
C LYS A 112 9.50 -8.92 23.53
N GLN A 113 8.39 -9.04 24.27
CA GLN A 113 7.19 -9.72 23.80
C GLN A 113 6.56 -9.00 22.61
N VAL A 114 6.46 -7.67 22.65
CA VAL A 114 6.00 -6.86 21.49
C VAL A 114 6.85 -7.15 20.26
N ASN A 115 8.17 -7.09 20.36
CA ASN A 115 9.07 -7.37 19.23
C ASN A 115 8.90 -8.80 18.68
N LYS A 116 8.71 -9.79 19.57
CA LYS A 116 8.42 -11.17 19.17
C LYS A 116 7.09 -11.27 18.42
N SER A 117 6.03 -10.66 18.94
CA SER A 117 4.70 -10.68 18.31
C SER A 117 4.70 -9.99 16.94
N ILE A 118 5.38 -8.85 16.80
CA ILE A 118 5.55 -8.15 15.52
C ILE A 118 6.26 -9.04 14.49
N ASN A 119 7.31 -9.75 14.91
CA ASN A 119 8.03 -10.65 14.00
C ASN A 119 7.19 -11.86 13.61
N ALA A 120 6.44 -12.44 14.55
CA ALA A 120 5.55 -13.57 14.30
C ALA A 120 4.43 -13.18 13.31
N ASP A 121 3.78 -12.04 13.55
CA ASP A 121 2.74 -11.50 12.67
C ASP A 121 3.27 -11.26 11.24
N LYS A 122 4.45 -10.65 11.13
CA LYS A 122 5.09 -10.42 9.83
C LYS A 122 5.38 -11.74 9.11
N GLN A 123 5.92 -12.72 9.84
CA GLN A 123 6.25 -14.02 9.27
C GLN A 123 4.99 -14.75 8.80
N LYS A 124 3.96 -14.80 9.63
CA LYS A 124 2.66 -15.40 9.30
C LYS A 124 2.08 -14.79 8.02
N TYR A 125 2.08 -13.46 7.91
CA TYR A 125 1.58 -12.78 6.71
C TYR A 125 2.38 -13.13 5.45
N VAL A 126 3.71 -13.22 5.55
CA VAL A 126 4.56 -13.62 4.41
C VAL A 126 4.27 -15.07 4.00
N GLU A 127 4.08 -15.97 4.97
CA GLU A 127 3.72 -17.37 4.71
C GLU A 127 2.33 -17.51 4.06
N GLU A 128 1.34 -16.73 4.51
CA GLU A 128 0.00 -16.67 3.90
C GLU A 128 0.05 -16.16 2.45
N LEU A 129 0.87 -15.14 2.17
CA LEU A 129 1.08 -14.66 0.81
C LEU A 129 1.78 -15.70 -0.07
N ALA A 130 2.80 -16.39 0.45
CA ALA A 130 3.54 -17.41 -0.28
C ALA A 130 2.64 -18.61 -0.63
N THR A 131 1.85 -19.10 0.33
CA THR A 131 0.89 -20.19 0.11
C THR A 131 -0.21 -19.79 -0.89
N THR A 132 -0.67 -18.52 -0.85
CA THR A 132 -1.62 -18.00 -1.83
C THR A 132 -1.01 -17.95 -3.23
N ALA A 133 0.24 -17.49 -3.36
CA ALA A 133 0.96 -17.47 -4.63
C ALA A 133 1.15 -18.89 -5.19
N GLU A 134 1.54 -19.85 -4.36
CA GLU A 134 1.68 -21.25 -4.75
C GLU A 134 0.36 -21.84 -5.26
N LYS A 135 -0.74 -21.59 -4.55
CA LYS A 135 -2.08 -22.03 -4.96
C LYS A 135 -2.48 -21.42 -6.30
N ALA A 136 -2.28 -20.10 -6.48
CA ALA A 136 -2.58 -19.42 -7.74
C ALA A 136 -1.76 -19.98 -8.91
N ALA A 137 -0.49 -20.34 -8.68
CA ALA A 137 0.34 -20.99 -9.69
C ALA A 137 -0.20 -22.37 -10.08
N ARG A 138 -0.63 -23.19 -9.11
CA ARG A 138 -1.22 -24.52 -9.35
C ARG A 138 -2.54 -24.43 -10.12
N GLU A 139 -3.36 -23.41 -9.86
CA GLU A 139 -4.65 -23.17 -10.52
C GLU A 139 -4.51 -22.47 -11.89
N GLY A 140 -3.31 -22.05 -12.27
CA GLY A 140 -3.08 -21.27 -13.49
C GLY A 140 -3.58 -19.82 -13.43
N ASN A 141 -3.91 -19.30 -12.23
CA ASN A 141 -4.36 -17.92 -12.03
C ASN A 141 -3.18 -16.94 -12.03
N MET A 142 -2.69 -16.63 -13.25
CA MET A 142 -1.50 -15.81 -13.45
C MET A 142 -1.64 -14.39 -12.88
N LYS A 143 -2.85 -13.82 -12.89
CA LYS A 143 -3.10 -12.48 -12.34
C LYS A 143 -2.84 -12.44 -10.83
N GLN A 144 -3.44 -13.37 -10.08
CA GLN A 144 -3.24 -13.44 -8.63
C GLN A 144 -1.80 -13.78 -8.26
N LEU A 145 -1.14 -14.66 -9.03
CA LEU A 145 0.28 -14.98 -8.84
C LEU A 145 1.15 -13.72 -9.00
N TYR A 146 0.92 -12.92 -10.03
CA TYR A 146 1.66 -11.69 -10.24
C TYR A 146 1.41 -10.66 -9.13
N ASP A 147 0.14 -10.44 -8.76
CA ASP A 147 -0.23 -9.45 -7.74
C ASP A 147 0.36 -9.81 -6.35
N THR A 148 0.29 -11.08 -5.96
CA THR A 148 0.86 -11.58 -4.70
C THR A 148 2.39 -11.52 -4.70
N THR A 149 3.03 -11.91 -5.80
CA THR A 149 4.49 -11.81 -5.96
C THR A 149 4.95 -10.34 -5.89
N LYS A 150 4.21 -9.43 -6.51
CA LYS A 150 4.47 -7.98 -6.44
C LYS A 150 4.31 -7.43 -5.01
N LYS A 151 3.32 -7.92 -4.25
CA LYS A 151 3.18 -7.60 -2.82
C LYS A 151 4.36 -8.10 -1.99
N LEU A 152 4.83 -9.33 -2.23
CA LEU A 152 5.99 -9.93 -1.54
C LEU A 152 7.30 -9.21 -1.86
N ALA A 153 7.52 -8.84 -3.12
CA ALA A 153 8.73 -8.17 -3.58
C ALA A 153 8.89 -6.73 -3.06
N GLY A 154 7.81 -6.12 -2.56
CA GLY A 154 7.81 -4.74 -2.10
C GLY A 154 8.20 -3.75 -3.21
N LYS A 155 8.93 -2.68 -2.85
CA LYS A 155 9.56 -1.79 -3.85
C LYS A 155 10.93 -2.37 -4.22
N LEU A 156 11.01 -3.13 -5.31
CA LEU A 156 12.31 -3.28 -5.98
C LEU A 156 12.73 -1.90 -6.47
N SER A 157 13.70 -1.28 -5.79
CA SER A 157 14.48 -0.22 -6.43
C SER A 157 15.19 -0.88 -7.59
N LYS A 158 14.75 -0.59 -8.82
CA LYS A 158 15.53 -0.99 -10.00
C LYS A 158 16.90 -0.31 -9.83
N PRO A 159 18.03 -1.03 -9.92
CA PRO A 159 19.27 -0.33 -10.18
C PRO A 159 19.06 0.40 -11.51
N GLU A 160 19.19 1.72 -11.49
CA GLU A 160 19.24 2.51 -12.72
C GLU A 160 20.43 1.97 -13.50
N ARG A 161 20.20 1.25 -14.60
CA ARG A 161 21.28 0.76 -15.44
C ARG A 161 21.85 2.01 -16.13
N PRO A 162 23.10 2.42 -15.84
CA PRO A 162 23.66 3.59 -16.48
C PRO A 162 23.69 3.36 -17.99
N VAL A 163 23.24 4.35 -18.77
CA VAL A 163 23.40 4.34 -20.22
C VAL A 163 24.90 4.27 -20.52
N LYS A 164 25.33 3.39 -21.41
CA LYS A 164 26.75 3.22 -21.75
C LYS A 164 27.11 3.97 -23.03
N ASP A 165 28.33 4.49 -23.09
CA ASP A 165 28.94 4.99 -24.33
C ASP A 165 29.23 3.83 -25.30
N LYS A 166 29.82 4.14 -26.47
CA LYS A 166 30.10 3.12 -27.50
C LYS A 166 31.21 2.16 -27.05
N GLU A 167 32.07 2.61 -26.14
CA GLU A 167 33.17 1.86 -25.54
C GLU A 167 32.71 1.04 -24.32
N GLY A 168 31.43 1.12 -23.96
CA GLY A 168 30.81 0.33 -22.88
C GLY A 168 30.99 0.92 -21.47
N ARG A 169 31.50 2.15 -21.34
CA ARG A 169 31.66 2.88 -20.09
C ARG A 169 30.35 3.56 -19.69
N PRO A 170 30.00 3.61 -18.39
CA PRO A 170 28.77 4.22 -17.93
C PRO A 170 28.80 5.74 -18.05
N ILE A 171 27.74 6.32 -18.62
CA ILE A 171 27.51 7.76 -18.75
C ILE A 171 26.68 8.24 -17.55
N THR A 172 27.27 9.11 -16.73
CA THR A 172 26.65 9.64 -15.52
C THR A 172 25.95 10.99 -15.75
N GLU A 173 26.31 11.74 -16.79
CA GLU A 173 25.75 13.07 -17.07
C GLU A 173 24.51 13.01 -17.99
N SER A 174 23.43 13.70 -17.61
CA SER A 174 22.16 13.66 -18.36
C SER A 174 22.25 14.25 -19.78
N GLN A 175 23.13 15.22 -20.02
CA GLN A 175 23.32 15.78 -21.37
C GLN A 175 24.04 14.78 -22.28
N GLU A 176 25.07 14.11 -21.77
CA GLU A 176 25.78 13.06 -22.50
C GLU A 176 24.87 11.86 -22.79
N GLN A 177 23.97 11.51 -21.87
CA GLN A 177 22.97 10.47 -22.13
C GLN A 177 22.04 10.84 -23.30
N ARG A 178 21.57 12.09 -23.36
CA ARG A 178 20.77 12.58 -24.50
C ARG A 178 21.55 12.52 -25.80
N ASN A 179 22.81 12.94 -25.79
CA ASN A 179 23.69 12.87 -26.96
C ASN A 179 23.89 11.42 -27.42
N ARG A 180 24.10 10.49 -26.47
CA ARG A 180 24.22 9.05 -26.76
C ARG A 180 22.97 8.46 -27.39
N TRP A 181 21.78 8.90 -26.95
CA TRP A 181 20.50 8.53 -27.56
C TRP A 181 20.36 9.08 -28.98
N VAL A 182 20.71 10.35 -29.20
CA VAL A 182 20.72 10.97 -30.53
C VAL A 182 21.64 10.20 -31.47
N GLU A 183 22.86 9.88 -31.04
CA GLU A 183 23.81 9.09 -31.83
C GLU A 183 23.28 7.69 -32.16
N TYR A 184 22.70 6.98 -31.18
CA TYR A 184 22.14 5.65 -31.39
C TYR A 184 21.03 5.66 -32.45
N PHE A 185 20.10 6.60 -32.34
CA PHE A 185 19.00 6.72 -33.31
C PHE A 185 19.50 7.21 -34.67
N GLN A 186 20.51 8.09 -34.71
CA GLN A 186 21.10 8.55 -35.96
C GLN A 186 21.75 7.40 -36.73
N GLU A 187 22.52 6.53 -36.06
CA GLU A 187 23.13 5.34 -36.65
C GLU A 187 22.09 4.32 -37.12
N LEU A 188 21.04 4.12 -36.32
CA LEU A 188 19.99 3.15 -36.63
C LEU A 188 19.14 3.58 -37.83
N LEU A 189 18.73 4.84 -37.87
CA LEU A 189 17.75 5.35 -38.83
C LEU A 189 18.37 5.89 -40.12
N ASN A 190 19.64 6.30 -40.09
CA ASN A 190 20.32 6.91 -41.24
C ASN A 190 21.45 6.02 -41.81
N ARG A 191 21.35 4.70 -41.60
CA ARG A 191 22.29 3.76 -42.20
C ARG A 191 22.21 3.85 -43.72
N ALA A 192 23.35 4.14 -44.36
CA ALA A 192 23.44 4.16 -45.82
C ALA A 192 22.96 2.82 -46.41
N ALA A 193 22.28 2.89 -47.55
CA ALA A 193 21.85 1.69 -48.26
C ALA A 193 23.06 0.77 -48.48
N PRO A 194 22.95 -0.53 -48.16
CA PRO A 194 24.07 -1.45 -48.34
C PRO A 194 24.54 -1.40 -49.81
N MET A 195 25.85 -1.23 -50.05
CA MET A 195 26.43 -1.12 -51.39
C MET A 195 26.11 -2.33 -52.27
N ASN A 196 25.95 -3.50 -51.65
CA ASN A 196 25.47 -4.68 -52.33
C ASN A 196 23.98 -4.82 -52.03
N PRO A 197 23.10 -4.90 -53.05
CA PRO A 197 21.72 -5.29 -52.81
C PRO A 197 21.75 -6.62 -52.05
N PRO A 198 20.94 -6.78 -50.98
CA PRO A 198 20.81 -8.07 -50.32
C PRO A 198 20.47 -9.11 -51.38
N ASN A 199 21.30 -10.15 -51.53
CA ASN A 199 20.96 -11.30 -52.35
C ASN A 199 19.86 -12.06 -51.60
N ILE A 200 18.64 -11.58 -51.75
CA ILE A 200 17.45 -12.27 -51.26
C ILE A 200 17.27 -13.42 -52.23
N GLU A 201 17.84 -14.58 -51.90
CA GLU A 201 17.46 -15.83 -52.55
C GLU A 201 15.94 -15.88 -52.52
N ALA A 202 15.32 -15.89 -53.71
CA ALA A 202 13.88 -15.97 -53.84
C ALA A 202 13.45 -17.12 -52.94
N ALA A 203 12.62 -16.80 -51.94
CA ALA A 203 12.16 -17.81 -50.99
C ALA A 203 11.71 -19.00 -51.83
N HIS A 204 12.45 -20.11 -51.75
CA HIS A 204 12.00 -21.35 -52.34
C HIS A 204 10.59 -21.48 -51.82
N ARG A 205 9.62 -21.44 -52.73
CA ARG A 205 8.23 -21.71 -52.41
C ARG A 205 8.25 -23.15 -51.95
N SER A 206 8.60 -23.35 -50.68
CA SER A 206 8.41 -24.57 -49.98
C SER A 206 6.91 -24.66 -49.96
N SER A 207 6.39 -25.33 -50.98
CA SER A 207 5.11 -25.99 -50.94
C SER A 207 5.24 -26.98 -49.79
N TYR A 208 5.15 -26.46 -48.56
CA TYR A 208 4.60 -27.20 -47.46
C TYR A 208 3.19 -27.52 -47.94
N ARG A 209 3.09 -28.64 -48.66
CA ARG A 209 1.86 -29.35 -48.86
C ARG A 209 1.45 -29.66 -47.43
N CYS A 210 0.57 -28.84 -46.87
CA CYS A 210 -0.19 -29.23 -45.69
C CYS A 210 -0.76 -30.59 -46.04
N GLN A 211 -0.20 -31.65 -45.45
CA GLN A 211 -0.86 -32.93 -45.45
C GLN A 211 -2.10 -32.68 -44.60
N SER A 212 -3.21 -32.35 -45.26
CA SER A 212 -4.52 -32.59 -44.69
C SER A 212 -4.51 -34.07 -44.35
N THR A 213 -4.36 -34.38 -43.06
CA THR A 213 -4.77 -35.66 -42.53
C THR A 213 -6.27 -35.72 -42.80
N ASN A 214 -6.62 -36.23 -43.99
CA ASN A 214 -7.92 -36.81 -44.22
C ASN A 214 -7.96 -38.01 -43.29
N ASP A 215 -8.35 -37.72 -42.06
CA ASP A 215 -8.72 -38.71 -41.08
C ASP A 215 -9.74 -39.59 -41.76
N GLY A 216 -9.36 -40.86 -41.92
CA GLY A 216 -10.17 -41.86 -42.59
C GLY A 216 -11.53 -41.85 -41.92
N ARG A 217 -12.52 -41.36 -42.66
CA ARG A 217 -13.93 -41.36 -42.32
C ARG A 217 -14.33 -42.83 -42.14
N ASN A 218 -14.13 -43.34 -40.92
CA ASN A 218 -14.47 -44.68 -40.51
C ASN A 218 -16.00 -44.74 -40.44
N GLN A 219 -16.63 -45.27 -41.49
CA GLN A 219 -18.08 -45.40 -41.63
C GLN A 219 -18.68 -46.53 -40.76
N ASN A 220 -17.98 -47.01 -39.73
CA ASN A 220 -18.44 -48.11 -38.88
C ASN A 220 -18.87 -47.69 -37.45
N GLY A 221 -18.87 -46.39 -37.14
CA GLY A 221 -19.24 -45.87 -35.81
C GLY A 221 -20.66 -45.29 -35.68
N ARG A 222 -21.42 -45.18 -36.78
CA ARG A 222 -22.77 -44.56 -36.77
C ARG A 222 -23.93 -45.56 -36.67
N GLN A 223 -23.73 -46.84 -37.00
CA GLN A 223 -24.78 -47.86 -36.86
C GLN A 223 -24.95 -48.37 -35.41
N THR A 224 -23.91 -48.29 -34.57
CA THR A 224 -23.95 -48.87 -33.22
C THR A 224 -24.58 -47.97 -32.14
N ASN A 225 -24.88 -46.71 -32.45
CA ASN A 225 -25.59 -45.80 -31.54
C ASN A 225 -27.10 -45.69 -31.84
N GLU A 226 -27.55 -45.89 -33.08
CA GLU A 226 -28.99 -45.95 -33.39
C GLU A 226 -29.65 -47.24 -32.86
N GLU A 227 -28.95 -48.38 -32.85
CA GLU A 227 -29.47 -49.63 -32.25
C GLU A 227 -29.48 -49.61 -30.70
N ARG A 228 -28.59 -48.83 -30.07
CA ARG A 228 -28.56 -48.65 -28.60
C ARG A 228 -29.60 -47.66 -28.09
N GLU A 229 -29.97 -46.64 -28.87
CA GLU A 229 -31.06 -45.72 -28.52
C GLU A 229 -32.45 -46.32 -28.83
N SER A 230 -32.60 -47.13 -29.88
CA SER A 230 -33.85 -47.85 -30.19
C SER A 230 -34.14 -49.02 -29.23
N SER A 231 -33.11 -49.59 -28.60
CA SER A 231 -33.27 -50.61 -27.54
C SER A 231 -33.58 -50.01 -26.16
N ARG A 232 -33.17 -48.76 -25.88
CA ARG A 232 -33.49 -48.06 -24.62
C ARG A 232 -34.92 -47.49 -24.58
N THR A 233 -35.57 -47.30 -25.73
CA THR A 233 -36.97 -46.84 -25.80
C THR A 233 -38.02 -47.96 -25.81
N ARG A 234 -37.63 -49.25 -25.91
CA ARG A 234 -38.55 -50.40 -25.78
C ARG A 234 -38.60 -51.04 -24.39
N GLN A 235 -37.86 -50.53 -23.41
CA GLN A 235 -37.93 -51.00 -22.00
C GLN A 235 -38.75 -50.09 -21.07
N TYR A 236 -39.45 -49.08 -21.61
CA TYR A 236 -40.34 -48.20 -20.83
C TYR A 236 -41.78 -48.11 -21.36
N ILE A 237 -42.17 -48.97 -22.30
CA ILE A 237 -43.58 -49.18 -22.69
C ILE A 237 -43.82 -50.68 -22.88
N SER A 238 -43.95 -51.40 -21.76
CA SER A 238 -44.86 -52.53 -21.52
C SER A 238 -44.82 -52.91 -20.05
#